data_AF-A0A7C5DMJ7-F1
#
_entry.id   AF-A0A7C5DMJ7-F1
#
_cell.length_a   1.000
_cell.length_b   1.000
_cell.length_c   1.000
_cell.angle_alpha   90.00
_cell.angle_beta   90.00
_cell.angle_gamma   90.00
#
_symmetry.space_group_name_H-M   'P 1'
#
loop_
_entity.id
_entity.type
_entity.pdbx_description
1 polymer ?
#
loop_
_entity_poly.entity_id
_entity_poly.type
_entity_poly.pdbx_seq_one_letter_code
_entity_poly.pdbx_strand_id
1 'polypeptide(L)'
;MWRIVLDNIVLASALLNPHGAAARLLDFAYDGRLRLFTTDRILSFERRVLRNTSLSRHHGRAKKDVAEIVRDLPVLFCLVPDPRESRRTKGDFVSELLKCATVSHADFIVTSMALSDETAQQAGTRIVKADQLVKLVGREL
;
A
#
# COMPACT_ATOMS: atom_id res chain seq x y z
N MET A 1 5.24 -9.57 -13.83
CA MET A 1 5.03 -8.29 -13.11
C MET A 1 4.19 -8.58 -11.88
N TRP A 2 4.73 -8.30 -10.70
CA TRP A 2 4.04 -8.64 -9.45
C TRP A 2 2.99 -7.61 -9.06
N ARG A 3 1.88 -8.09 -8.52
CA ARG A 3 0.70 -7.34 -8.12
C ARG A 3 0.70 -7.26 -6.60
N ILE A 4 0.72 -6.05 -6.06
CA ILE A 4 0.89 -5.87 -4.62
C ILE A 4 -0.16 -4.94 -4.03
N VAL A 5 -0.56 -5.23 -2.80
CA VAL A 5 -1.37 -4.35 -1.95
C VAL A 5 -0.47 -3.83 -0.82
N LEU A 6 -0.46 -2.52 -0.62
CA LEU A 6 0.27 -1.88 0.47
C LEU A 6 -0.70 -1.55 1.62
N ASP A 7 -0.26 -1.74 2.86
CA ASP A 7 -0.94 -1.14 4.01
C ASP A 7 -0.54 0.33 4.22
N ASN A 8 -1.24 0.97 5.14
CA ASN A 8 -1.03 2.38 5.47
C ASN A 8 0.28 2.67 6.19
N ILE A 9 0.80 1.70 6.93
CA ILE A 9 2.05 1.85 7.67
C ILE A 9 3.22 1.84 6.69
N VAL A 10 3.20 0.95 5.70
CA VAL A 10 4.20 0.83 4.65
C VAL A 10 4.16 2.05 3.75
N LEU A 11 2.98 2.51 3.33
CA LEU A 11 2.88 3.74 2.55
C LEU A 11 3.39 4.95 3.34
N ALA A 12 2.95 5.14 4.58
CA ALA A 12 3.45 6.22 5.43
C ALA A 12 4.97 6.13 5.65
N SER A 13 5.51 4.91 5.81
CA SER A 13 6.95 4.66 5.96
C SER A 13 7.73 5.02 4.70
N ALA A 14 7.20 4.75 3.51
CA ALA A 14 7.82 5.14 2.24
C ALA A 14 7.93 6.68 2.13
N LEU A 15 6.93 7.40 2.62
CA LEU A 15 6.90 8.85 2.59
C LEU A 15 7.78 9.50 3.65
N LEU A 16 7.89 8.87 4.82
CA LEU A 16 8.76 9.29 5.92
C LEU A 16 10.23 9.02 5.63
N ASN A 17 10.54 7.86 5.05
CA ASN A 17 11.90 7.42 4.75
C ASN A 17 12.06 7.14 3.25
N PRO A 18 12.42 8.16 2.44
CA PRO A 18 12.52 8.03 0.99
C PRO A 18 13.65 7.12 0.51
N HIS A 19 14.57 6.71 1.39
CA HIS A 19 15.63 5.75 1.07
C HIS A 19 15.36 4.37 1.70
N GLY A 20 14.23 4.21 2.38
CA GLY A 20 13.81 2.97 3.02
C GLY A 20 13.28 1.94 2.03
N ALA A 21 13.13 0.70 2.50
CA ALA A 21 12.62 -0.39 1.68
C ALA A 21 11.22 -0.11 1.10
N ALA A 22 10.36 0.55 1.86
CA ALA A 22 9.01 0.91 1.40
C ALA A 22 9.03 1.93 0.24
N ALA A 23 9.93 2.91 0.29
CA ALA A 23 10.11 3.86 -0.81
C ALA A 23 10.63 3.18 -2.08
N ARG A 24 11.57 2.24 -1.93
CA ARG A 24 12.08 1.43 -3.06
C ARG A 24 10.99 0.60 -3.74
N LEU A 25 9.94 0.18 -3.02
CA LEU A 25 8.78 -0.48 -3.66
C LEU A 25 7.98 0.48 -4.55
N LEU A 26 7.91 1.75 -4.18
CA LEU A 26 7.30 2.77 -5.03
C LEU A 26 8.15 3.01 -6.27
N ASP A 27 9.48 3.08 -6.14
CA ASP A 27 10.39 3.20 -7.28
C ASP A 27 10.18 2.04 -8.27
N PHE A 28 10.08 0.80 -7.76
CA PHE A 28 9.77 -0.35 -8.60
C PHE A 28 8.39 -0.29 -9.25
N ALA A 29 7.42 0.38 -8.64
CA ALA A 29 6.12 0.61 -9.27
C ALA A 29 6.21 1.67 -10.38
N TYR A 30 6.98 2.75 -10.17
CA TYR A 30 7.29 3.75 -11.19
C TYR A 30 8.01 3.15 -12.39
N ASP A 31 8.96 2.24 -12.14
CA ASP A 31 9.71 1.51 -13.18
C ASP A 31 8.88 0.41 -13.88
N GLY A 32 7.61 0.22 -13.49
CA GLY A 32 6.72 -0.80 -14.07
C GLY A 32 7.07 -2.24 -13.69
N ARG A 33 7.88 -2.45 -12.65
CA ARG A 33 8.24 -3.79 -12.13
C ARG A 33 7.18 -4.34 -11.18
N LEU A 34 6.53 -3.42 -10.45
CA LEU A 34 5.43 -3.71 -9.55
C LEU A 34 4.17 -2.99 -10.01
N ARG A 35 3.02 -3.56 -9.69
CA ARG A 35 1.73 -2.92 -9.87
C ARG A 35 1.01 -2.82 -8.54
N LEU A 36 0.77 -1.60 -8.08
CA LEU A 36 0.13 -1.33 -6.80
C LEU A 36 -1.40 -1.37 -6.95
N PHE A 37 -2.07 -2.02 -6.02
CA PHE A 37 -3.53 -2.08 -5.94
C PHE A 37 -4.01 -1.54 -4.60
N THR A 38 -5.13 -0.82 -4.63
CA THR A 38 -5.80 -0.31 -3.43
C THR A 38 -7.30 -0.21 -3.67
N THR A 39 -8.08 -0.07 -2.60
CA THR A 39 -9.50 0.31 -2.68
C THR A 39 -9.65 1.79 -2.34
N ASP A 40 -10.74 2.42 -2.77
CA ASP A 40 -11.05 3.80 -2.38
C ASP A 40 -11.11 3.99 -0.86
N ARG A 41 -11.52 2.94 -0.14
CA ARG A 41 -11.58 2.95 1.31
C ARG A 41 -10.20 2.99 1.93
N ILE A 42 -9.27 2.13 1.48
CA ILE A 42 -7.86 2.14 1.93
C ILE A 42 -7.25 3.49 1.59
N LEU A 43 -7.37 3.95 0.35
CA LEU A 43 -6.83 5.25 -0.10
C LEU A 43 -7.40 6.44 0.69
N SER A 44 -8.67 6.40 1.07
CA SER A 44 -9.29 7.43 1.93
C SER A 44 -8.71 7.43 3.34
N PHE A 45 -8.41 6.25 3.90
CA PHE A 45 -7.67 6.15 5.16
C PHE A 45 -6.26 6.73 5.03
N GLU A 46 -5.52 6.42 3.95
CA GLU A 46 -4.19 6.99 3.69
C GLU A 46 -4.22 8.50 3.67
N ARG A 47 -5.13 9.08 2.89
CA ARG A 47 -5.31 10.53 2.79
C ARG A 47 -5.57 11.16 4.14
N ARG A 48 -6.35 10.51 5.01
CA ARG A 48 -6.65 11.01 6.35
C ARG A 48 -5.43 10.91 7.28
N VAL A 49 -4.70 9.79 7.24
CA VAL A 49 -3.48 9.58 8.04
C VAL A 49 -2.44 10.60 7.65
N LEU A 50 -2.13 10.75 6.36
CA LEU A 50 -1.13 11.69 5.83
C LEU A 50 -1.48 13.17 6.06
N ARG A 51 -2.77 13.50 6.20
CA ARG A 51 -3.22 14.85 6.57
C ARG A 51 -3.12 15.12 8.08
N ASN A 52 -3.33 14.11 8.93
CA ASN A 52 -3.31 14.25 10.39
C ASN A 52 -1.92 14.09 10.99
N THR A 53 -1.15 13.13 10.48
CA THR A 53 0.27 13.04 10.83
C THR A 53 0.95 14.23 10.18
N SER A 54 1.40 15.17 11.02
CA SER A 54 2.21 16.31 10.60
C SER A 54 3.57 15.82 10.08
N LEU A 55 3.61 15.17 8.91
CA LEU A 55 4.84 14.83 8.18
C LEU A 55 5.71 16.09 7.98
N SER A 56 5.07 17.26 7.97
CA SER A 56 5.69 18.58 7.93
C SER A 56 6.43 19.02 9.20
N ARG A 57 6.25 18.37 10.37
CA ARG A 57 6.90 18.80 11.63
C ARG A 57 8.19 18.07 11.96
N HIS A 58 8.35 16.82 11.54
CA HIS A 58 9.48 16.00 11.97
C HIS A 58 10.61 15.82 10.95
N HIS A 59 10.36 16.09 9.65
CA HIS A 59 11.31 15.69 8.59
C HIS A 59 11.70 16.83 7.63
N GLY A 60 11.40 18.10 7.97
CA GLY A 60 11.80 19.25 7.15
C GLY A 60 11.15 19.33 5.76
N ARG A 61 10.21 18.44 5.43
CA ARG A 61 9.45 18.48 4.16
C ARG A 61 8.38 19.55 4.22
N ALA A 62 8.27 20.35 3.17
CA ALA A 62 7.27 21.39 3.09
C ALA A 62 5.87 20.74 2.99
N LYS A 63 4.83 21.38 3.53
CA LYS A 63 3.42 20.93 3.36
C LYS A 63 3.04 20.69 1.89
N LYS A 64 3.73 21.37 0.97
CA LYS A 64 3.54 21.25 -0.48
C LYS A 64 3.93 19.86 -1.00
N ASP A 65 5.01 19.27 -0.50
CA ASP A 65 5.53 17.97 -0.94
C ASP A 65 4.56 16.83 -0.56
N VAL A 66 3.96 16.90 0.63
CA VAL A 66 2.97 15.91 1.08
C VAL A 66 1.67 16.02 0.27
N ALA A 67 1.25 17.23 -0.09
CA ALA A 67 0.05 17.44 -0.89
C ALA A 67 0.22 16.93 -2.33
N GLU A 68 1.40 17.13 -2.93
CA GLU A 68 1.74 16.60 -4.26
C GLU A 68 1.77 15.07 -4.25
N ILE A 69 2.44 14.46 -3.27
CA ILE A 69 2.42 13.01 -3.07
C ILE A 69 0.98 12.48 -2.98
N VAL A 70 0.15 13.09 -2.12
CA VAL A 70 -1.25 12.67 -1.93
C VAL A 70 -2.08 12.80 -3.22
N ARG A 71 -1.75 13.79 -4.07
CA ARG A 71 -2.38 13.99 -5.37
C ARG A 71 -1.99 12.91 -6.36
N ASP A 72 -0.76 12.41 -6.26
CA ASP A 72 -0.20 11.45 -7.20
C ASP A 72 -0.46 9.98 -6.79
N LEU A 73 -0.79 9.71 -5.52
CA LEU A 73 -1.19 8.37 -5.05
C LEU A 73 -2.22 7.69 -5.97
N PRO A 74 -3.36 8.30 -6.37
CA PRO A 74 -4.34 7.65 -7.24
C PRO A 74 -3.79 7.26 -8.61
N VAL A 75 -2.73 7.93 -9.09
CA VAL A 75 -2.07 7.61 -10.35
C VAL A 75 -1.17 6.38 -10.17
N LEU A 76 -0.57 6.22 -8.99
CA LEU A 76 0.28 5.08 -8.65
C LEU A 76 -0.50 3.80 -8.36
N PHE A 77 -1.72 3.93 -7.85
CA PHE A 77 -2.54 2.79 -7.51
C PHE A 77 -3.57 2.47 -8.59
N CYS A 78 -3.62 1.20 -8.97
CA CYS A 78 -4.78 0.65 -9.66
C CYS A 78 -5.93 0.51 -8.66
N LEU A 79 -6.93 1.37 -8.79
CA LEU A 79 -8.13 1.30 -7.97
C LEU A 79 -8.91 0.02 -8.28
N VAL A 80 -9.14 -0.76 -7.23
CA VAL A 80 -10.00 -1.94 -7.27
C VAL A 80 -11.41 -1.47 -6.96
N PRO A 81 -12.35 -1.53 -7.93
CA PRO A 81 -13.72 -1.10 -7.70
C PRO A 81 -14.33 -1.95 -6.58
N ASP A 82 -15.02 -1.28 -5.64
CA ASP A 82 -15.80 -1.98 -4.63
C ASP A 82 -17.24 -2.19 -5.15
N PRO A 83 -17.65 -3.43 -5.53
CA PRO A 83 -19.01 -3.69 -5.99
C PRO A 83 -20.06 -3.52 -4.88
N ARG A 84 -19.68 -3.21 -3.64
CA ARG A 84 -20.56 -3.08 -2.47
C ARG A 84 -20.48 -1.72 -1.77
N GLU A 85 -20.34 -0.63 -2.52
CA GLU A 85 -20.54 0.73 -1.98
C GLU A 85 -21.89 0.90 -1.23
N SER A 86 -22.87 0.02 -1.48
CA SER A 86 -24.25 0.14 -1.00
C SER A 86 -24.48 -0.21 0.48
N ARG A 87 -23.51 -0.75 1.23
CA ARG A 87 -23.64 -0.87 2.70
C ARG A 87 -22.32 -0.53 3.37
N ARG A 88 -22.34 0.55 4.17
CA ARG A 88 -21.32 0.89 5.18
C ARG A 88 -21.22 -0.20 6.24
N THR A 89 -20.87 -1.43 5.87
CA THR A 89 -20.41 -2.41 6.84
C THR A 89 -19.09 -1.87 7.37
N LYS A 90 -19.04 -1.71 8.70
CA LYS A 90 -17.86 -1.30 9.46
C LYS A 90 -16.85 -2.46 9.43
N GLY A 91 -16.38 -2.82 8.23
CA GLY A 91 -15.33 -3.81 8.03
C GLY A 91 -14.04 -3.29 8.63
N ASP A 92 -13.33 -4.20 9.29
CA ASP A 92 -11.99 -3.94 9.81
C ASP A 92 -11.00 -3.72 8.65
N PHE A 93 -9.96 -2.92 8.88
CA PHE A 93 -8.96 -2.57 7.88
C PHE A 93 -8.26 -3.81 7.29
N VAL A 94 -8.04 -4.82 8.12
CA VAL A 94 -7.48 -6.12 7.70
C VAL A 94 -8.36 -6.80 6.65
N SER A 95 -9.69 -6.79 6.85
CA SER A 95 -10.62 -7.38 5.90
C SER A 95 -10.63 -6.64 4.55
N GLU A 96 -10.44 -5.31 4.57
CA GLU A 96 -10.34 -4.51 3.34
C GLU A 96 -9.05 -4.79 2.58
N LEU A 97 -7.92 -4.97 3.27
CA LEU A 97 -6.65 -5.38 2.65
C LEU A 97 -6.76 -6.74 1.97
N LEU A 98 -7.31 -7.74 2.68
CA LEU A 98 -7.51 -9.08 2.15
C LEU A 98 -8.46 -9.08 0.95
N LYS A 99 -9.58 -8.35 1.04
CA LYS A 99 -10.52 -8.18 -0.08
C LYS A 99 -9.85 -7.54 -1.29
N CYS A 100 -9.07 -6.48 -1.08
CA CYS A 100 -8.30 -5.83 -2.13
C CYS A 100 -7.36 -6.83 -2.81
N ALA A 101 -6.63 -7.62 -2.03
CA ALA A 101 -5.72 -8.64 -2.54
C ALA A 101 -6.45 -9.70 -3.35
N THR A 102 -7.57 -10.23 -2.85
CA THR A 102 -8.36 -11.25 -3.55
C THR A 102 -8.90 -10.74 -4.88
N VAL A 103 -9.55 -9.58 -4.90
CA VAL A 103 -10.16 -9.03 -6.12
C VAL A 103 -9.09 -8.58 -7.13
N SER A 104 -7.97 -8.06 -6.64
CA SER A 104 -6.85 -7.70 -7.51
C SER A 104 -5.97 -8.88 -7.89
N HIS A 105 -6.21 -10.10 -7.41
CA HIS A 105 -5.29 -11.23 -7.58
C HIS A 105 -3.84 -10.84 -7.22
N ALA A 106 -3.67 -10.22 -6.05
CA ALA A 106 -2.36 -9.77 -5.59
C ALA A 106 -1.48 -10.97 -5.25
N ASP A 107 -0.24 -10.94 -5.73
CA ASP A 107 0.81 -11.88 -5.34
C ASP A 107 1.24 -11.62 -3.88
N PHE A 108 1.25 -10.35 -3.47
CA PHE A 108 1.72 -9.94 -2.15
C PHE A 108 0.82 -8.91 -1.45
N ILE A 109 0.65 -9.07 -0.14
CA ILE A 109 0.28 -7.99 0.78
C ILE A 109 1.55 -7.56 1.50
N VAL A 110 1.90 -6.29 1.37
CA VAL A 110 3.05 -5.71 2.05
C VAL A 110 2.58 -4.95 3.28
N THR A 111 2.95 -5.45 4.46
CA THR A 111 2.50 -4.91 5.74
C THR A 111 3.54 -5.13 6.82
N SER A 112 3.53 -4.27 7.83
CA SER A 112 4.23 -4.53 9.09
C SER A 112 3.30 -5.06 10.20
N MET A 113 2.01 -5.20 9.92
CA MET A 113 1.02 -5.74 10.83
C MET A 113 1.18 -7.26 10.96
N ALA A 114 0.90 -7.78 12.16
CA ALA A 114 0.73 -9.20 12.34
C ALA A 114 -0.63 -9.60 11.76
N LEU A 115 -0.63 -10.16 10.56
CA LEU A 115 -1.80 -10.73 9.90
C LEU A 115 -1.74 -12.25 10.00
N SER A 116 -2.88 -12.89 10.24
CA SER A 116 -2.97 -14.35 10.22
C SER A 116 -2.78 -14.86 8.79
N ASP A 117 -1.75 -15.69 8.59
CA ASP A 117 -1.38 -16.24 7.27
C ASP A 117 -2.49 -17.09 6.63
N GLU A 118 -3.37 -17.70 7.44
CA GLU A 118 -4.40 -18.63 6.97
C GLU A 118 -5.35 -18.01 5.94
N THR A 119 -5.79 -16.76 6.15
CA THR A 119 -6.75 -16.10 5.25
C THR A 119 -6.09 -15.60 3.96
N ALA A 120 -4.82 -15.20 4.01
CA ALA A 120 -4.08 -14.77 2.82
C ALA A 120 -3.64 -15.95 1.95
N GLN A 121 -3.19 -17.06 2.58
CA GLN A 121 -2.80 -18.28 1.86
C GLN A 121 -3.98 -18.90 1.09
N GLN A 122 -5.20 -18.83 1.64
CA GLN A 122 -6.41 -19.28 0.96
C GLN A 122 -6.71 -18.49 -0.33
N ALA A 123 -6.23 -17.25 -0.44
CA ALA A 123 -6.38 -16.40 -1.62
C ALA A 123 -5.20 -16.50 -2.60
N GLY A 124 -4.17 -17.31 -2.30
CA GLY A 124 -2.94 -17.38 -3.09
C GLY A 124 -2.02 -16.17 -2.93
N THR A 125 -2.28 -15.31 -1.93
CA THR A 125 -1.51 -14.09 -1.67
C THR A 125 -0.51 -14.32 -0.53
N ARG A 126 0.73 -13.85 -0.68
CA ARG A 126 1.77 -13.94 0.35
C ARG A 126 1.86 -12.65 1.16
N ILE A 127 1.91 -12.76 2.48
CA ILE A 127 2.13 -11.61 3.37
C ILE A 127 3.64 -11.43 3.55
N VAL A 128 4.15 -10.23 3.29
CA VAL A 128 5.60 -9.94 3.35
C VAL A 128 5.85 -8.56 3.94
N LYS A 129 7.06 -8.39 4.51
CA LYS A 129 7.58 -7.07 4.84
C LYS A 129 8.19 -6.40 3.61
N ALA A 130 8.29 -5.07 3.64
CA ALA A 130 8.81 -4.30 2.51
C ALA A 130 10.25 -4.69 2.12
N ASP A 131 11.12 -4.94 3.10
CA ASP A 131 12.51 -5.34 2.85
C ASP A 131 12.62 -6.74 2.23
N GLN A 132 11.72 -7.65 2.62
CA GLN A 132 11.63 -8.98 2.02
C GLN A 132 11.21 -8.90 0.57
N LEU A 133 10.19 -8.09 0.25
CA LEU A 133 9.76 -7.91 -1.14
C LEU A 133 10.83 -7.23 -1.98
N VAL A 134 11.52 -6.20 -1.46
CA VAL A 134 12.64 -5.56 -2.17
C VAL A 134 13.73 -6.55 -2.54
N LYS A 135 14.08 -7.46 -1.62
CA LYS A 135 15.06 -8.53 -1.88
C LYS A 135 14.57 -9.50 -2.95
N LEU A 136 13.28 -9.83 -2.97
CA LEU A 136 12.71 -10.70 -3.99
C LEU A 136 12.75 -10.04 -5.36
N VAL A 137 12.22 -8.81 -5.48
CA VAL A 137 12.18 -8.07 -6.77
C VAL A 137 13.58 -7.80 -7.29
N GLY A 138 14.51 -7.47 -6.38
CA GLY A 138 15.89 -7.14 -6.71
C GLY A 138 16.76 -8.33 -7.12
N ARG A 139 16.34 -9.57 -6.85
CA ARG A 139 17.06 -10.80 -7.23
C ARG A 139 16.67 -11.34 -8.62
N GLU A 140 15.60 -10.84 -9.23
CA GLU A 140 15.26 -11.17 -10.63
C GLU A 140 16.11 -10.39 -11.66
N LEU A 141 17.29 -9.89 -11.25
CA LEU A 141 18.31 -9.24 -12.07
C LEU A 141 19.55 -10.11 -12.17
#